data_AF-A0A832J783-F1
#
_entry.id   AF-A0A832J783-F1
#
_cell.length_a   1.000
_cell.length_b   1.000
_cell.length_c   1.000
_cell.angle_alpha   90.00
_cell.angle_beta   90.00
_cell.angle_gamma   90.00
#
_symmetry.space_group_name_H-M   'P 1'
#
loop_
_entity.id
_entity.type
_entity.pdbx_description
1 polymer ?
#
loop_
_entity_poly.entity_id
_entity_poly.type
_entity_poly.pdbx_seq_one_letter_code
_entity_poly.pdbx_strand_id
1 'polypeptide(L)'
;MADTSVVSQATRADGSIPYLIGQPNWSTARIPDINNPTAEVTLLERQLIDVLILGDGFLTQTEFESSLQDWIDDFFKLKVYDVFKGAFRIRALYRASSVRCGPSRNSYYRVKMTSDGGVEGDGWYDHNSGDDLEFKERLFEDLDSFSDINKRRYPEGLSFNEGDTDIGDWLFGMYRNLVVSMLVKNSSGNNASGRAIKLERPAPNQSHMLRVALGVDDIHEFSHAFAHLKDEYIGSAQRNVQSTREDPERGSVLNLSNLSYTNSIDQVPWYHLSPWGRFYRSAGGDDPSPVACWSWVGGSRHLGVWHAEYQCLMNGSHDNFQYTQDASEDPTMQADGTIDGAGLRIKDRFCLWCQELVAIRIWERTSQMKESGQPNNFVDRGEYWYQRWIEEWRDNYWQLFDIDEQITDREADYASQNPGKNGERLDSSDLYTPFASVDTVYSGSSEFDDGAWLLNLG
;
A
#
# COMPACT_ATOMS: atom_id res chain seq x y z
N MET A 1 -13.53 12.87 -11.61
CA MET A 1 -13.24 13.29 -10.23
C MET A 1 -14.29 12.76 -9.28
N ALA A 2 -13.88 12.42 -8.07
CA ALA A 2 -14.72 11.96 -6.99
C ALA A 2 -15.39 13.12 -6.25
N ASP A 3 -16.55 12.86 -5.66
CA ASP A 3 -17.16 13.77 -4.70
C ASP A 3 -16.40 13.68 -3.36
N THR A 4 -15.94 14.82 -2.84
CA THR A 4 -15.19 14.91 -1.57
C THR A 4 -16.01 15.54 -0.44
N SER A 5 -17.34 15.55 -0.56
CA SER A 5 -18.19 16.19 0.45
C SER A 5 -18.13 15.47 1.80
N VAL A 6 -18.06 16.26 2.88
CA VAL A 6 -18.17 15.79 4.27
C VAL A 6 -19.50 16.28 4.84
N VAL A 7 -20.40 15.36 5.18
CA VAL A 7 -21.77 15.69 5.63
C VAL A 7 -22.03 15.12 7.01
N SER A 8 -22.09 16.00 8.01
CA SER A 8 -22.47 15.63 9.38
C SER A 8 -23.92 15.13 9.44
N GLN A 9 -24.15 14.09 10.23
CA GLN A 9 -25.48 13.59 10.57
C GLN A 9 -25.93 14.15 11.93
N ALA A 10 -27.16 13.83 12.32
CA ALA A 10 -27.67 14.22 13.64
C ALA A 10 -26.80 13.64 14.77
N THR A 11 -26.49 14.48 15.76
CA THR A 11 -25.79 14.07 16.99
C THR A 11 -26.58 12.96 17.69
N ARG A 12 -25.90 11.88 18.05
CA ARG A 12 -26.47 10.74 18.77
C ARG A 12 -26.62 11.07 20.26
N ALA A 13 -27.41 10.26 20.96
CA ALA A 13 -27.71 10.46 22.39
C ALA A 13 -26.45 10.41 23.28
N ASP A 14 -25.41 9.72 22.84
CA ASP A 14 -24.12 9.60 23.51
C ASP A 14 -23.13 10.74 23.14
N GLY A 15 -23.60 11.76 22.43
CA GLY A 15 -22.82 12.93 22.00
C GLY A 15 -21.94 12.69 20.78
N SER A 16 -21.90 11.48 20.21
CA SER A 16 -21.16 11.22 18.97
C SER A 16 -21.85 11.80 17.74
N ILE A 17 -21.06 12.14 16.73
CA ILE A 17 -21.56 12.75 15.48
C ILE A 17 -21.07 11.91 14.30
N PRO A 18 -21.96 11.17 13.61
CA PRO A 18 -21.60 10.44 12.40
C PRO A 18 -21.43 11.38 11.21
N TYR A 19 -20.58 10.99 10.26
CA TYR A 19 -20.42 11.68 8.98
C TYR A 19 -20.55 10.70 7.82
N LEU A 20 -21.13 11.18 6.73
CA LEU A 20 -21.07 10.54 5.42
C LEU A 20 -20.03 11.31 4.58
N ILE A 21 -19.11 10.58 3.96
CA ILE A 21 -18.02 11.18 3.19
C ILE A 21 -18.12 10.68 1.74
N GLY A 22 -18.13 11.62 0.79
CA GLY A 22 -18.21 11.33 -0.64
C GLY A 22 -19.44 10.50 -1.03
N GLN A 23 -20.58 10.69 -0.35
CA GLN A 23 -21.77 9.85 -0.52
C GLN A 23 -22.22 9.61 -1.97
N PRO A 24 -22.22 10.63 -2.84
CA PRO A 24 -22.60 10.43 -4.25
C PRO A 24 -21.78 9.36 -4.98
N ASN A 25 -20.52 9.13 -4.58
CA ASN A 25 -19.64 8.13 -5.20
C ASN A 25 -20.18 6.70 -4.99
N TRP A 26 -20.63 6.39 -3.78
CA TRP A 26 -21.02 5.03 -3.38
C TRP A 26 -22.54 4.82 -3.29
N SER A 27 -23.36 5.86 -3.42
CA SER A 27 -24.81 5.70 -3.56
C SER A 27 -25.24 5.03 -4.87
N THR A 28 -24.41 5.16 -5.92
CA THR A 28 -24.60 4.44 -7.19
C THR A 28 -23.71 3.20 -7.31
N ALA A 29 -22.63 3.16 -6.52
CA ALA A 29 -21.74 2.01 -6.34
C ALA A 29 -21.26 1.39 -7.65
N ARG A 30 -20.73 2.19 -8.58
CA ARG A 30 -20.22 1.70 -9.87
C ARG A 30 -18.69 1.74 -9.91
N ILE A 31 -18.09 0.71 -10.48
CA ILE A 31 -16.64 0.65 -10.72
C ILE A 31 -16.35 0.04 -12.10
N PRO A 32 -15.15 0.26 -12.66
CA PRO A 32 -14.72 -0.41 -13.89
C PRO A 32 -14.83 -1.93 -13.81
N ASP A 33 -15.31 -2.55 -14.90
CA ASP A 33 -15.35 -4.01 -15.06
C ASP A 33 -13.93 -4.53 -15.34
N ILE A 34 -13.48 -5.53 -14.59
CA ILE A 34 -12.16 -6.14 -14.80
C ILE A 34 -12.04 -6.83 -16.16
N ASN A 35 -13.16 -7.25 -16.76
CA ASN A 35 -13.18 -7.93 -18.06
C ASN A 35 -13.36 -6.97 -19.25
N ASN A 36 -13.72 -5.71 -18.99
CA ASN A 36 -13.90 -4.70 -20.02
C ASN A 36 -13.65 -3.30 -19.44
N PRO A 37 -12.49 -2.68 -19.70
CA PRO A 37 -12.12 -1.41 -19.08
C PRO A 37 -12.99 -0.22 -19.53
N THR A 38 -13.81 -0.40 -20.58
CA THR A 38 -14.77 0.61 -21.04
C THR A 38 -16.17 0.47 -20.41
N ALA A 39 -16.40 -0.60 -19.66
CA ALA A 39 -17.66 -0.88 -19.00
C ALA A 39 -17.58 -0.66 -17.48
N GLU A 40 -18.73 -0.47 -16.86
CA GLU A 40 -18.88 -0.40 -15.41
C GLU A 40 -19.81 -1.50 -14.93
N VAL A 41 -19.53 -2.01 -13.73
CA VAL A 41 -20.46 -2.87 -12.99
C VAL A 41 -21.02 -2.13 -11.79
N THR A 42 -22.28 -2.40 -11.46
CA THR A 42 -22.88 -1.95 -10.20
C THR A 42 -22.61 -2.97 -9.11
N LEU A 43 -22.04 -2.51 -8.00
CA LEU A 43 -21.77 -3.30 -6.81
C LEU A 43 -23.01 -3.40 -5.94
N LEU A 44 -23.23 -4.59 -5.38
CA LEU A 44 -24.16 -4.78 -4.28
C LEU A 44 -23.55 -4.22 -2.98
N GLU A 45 -24.38 -3.87 -2.01
CA GLU A 45 -23.92 -3.38 -0.71
C GLU A 45 -22.90 -4.31 -0.03
N ARG A 46 -23.13 -5.63 -0.10
CA ARG A 46 -22.20 -6.66 0.43
C ARG A 46 -20.83 -6.73 -0.29
N GLN A 47 -20.69 -6.05 -1.42
CA GLN A 47 -19.45 -5.96 -2.21
C GLN A 47 -18.69 -4.65 -1.95
N LEU A 48 -19.34 -3.64 -1.36
CA LEU A 48 -18.68 -2.40 -0.99
C LEU A 48 -17.57 -2.65 0.04
N ILE A 49 -16.55 -1.82 -0.01
CA ILE A 49 -15.47 -1.74 0.97
C ILE A 49 -15.86 -0.60 1.93
N ASP A 50 -16.10 -0.95 3.19
CA ASP A 50 -16.35 0.04 4.22
C ASP A 50 -15.04 0.61 4.75
N VAL A 51 -14.97 1.94 4.79
CA VAL A 51 -13.93 2.68 5.48
C VAL A 51 -14.59 3.45 6.61
N LEU A 52 -14.22 3.13 7.86
CA LEU A 52 -14.65 3.89 9.02
C LEU A 52 -13.48 4.74 9.53
N ILE A 53 -13.67 6.05 9.52
CA ILE A 53 -12.72 7.02 10.03
C ILE A 53 -13.11 7.41 11.46
N LEU A 54 -12.21 7.20 12.41
CA LEU A 54 -12.36 7.60 13.81
C LEU A 54 -11.36 8.72 14.11
N GLY A 55 -11.63 9.52 15.15
CA GLY A 55 -10.70 10.56 15.60
C GLY A 55 -10.35 10.39 17.06
N ASP A 56 -9.05 10.30 17.38
CA ASP A 56 -8.58 10.38 18.77
C ASP A 56 -7.81 11.69 19.03
N GLY A 57 -8.00 12.21 20.24
CA GLY A 57 -7.38 13.46 20.66
C GLY A 57 -8.00 14.70 20.04
N PHE A 58 -9.13 14.62 19.33
CA PHE A 58 -9.86 15.80 18.82
C PHE A 58 -10.69 16.45 19.92
N LEU A 59 -10.46 17.74 20.18
CA LEU A 59 -11.15 18.48 21.24
C LEU A 59 -12.47 19.09 20.76
N THR A 60 -12.59 19.33 19.45
CA THR A 60 -13.76 19.97 18.85
C THR A 60 -14.20 19.26 17.58
N GLN A 61 -15.50 19.38 17.28
CA GLN A 61 -16.10 18.84 16.06
C GLN A 61 -15.46 19.46 14.81
N THR A 62 -15.31 20.79 14.78
CA THR A 62 -14.77 21.54 13.63
C THR A 62 -13.37 21.11 13.24
N GLU A 63 -12.52 20.82 14.23
CA GLU A 63 -11.17 20.32 13.96
C GLU A 63 -11.20 18.93 13.30
N PHE A 64 -12.06 18.04 13.78
CA PHE A 64 -12.22 16.71 13.19
C PHE A 64 -12.75 16.81 11.76
N GLU A 65 -13.79 17.61 11.53
CA GLU A 65 -14.36 17.85 10.21
C GLU A 65 -13.32 18.40 9.22
N SER A 66 -12.46 19.32 9.64
CA SER A 66 -11.34 19.81 8.82
C SER A 66 -10.38 18.67 8.46
N SER A 67 -10.01 17.82 9.41
CA SER A 67 -9.12 16.68 9.14
C SER A 67 -9.79 15.60 8.26
N LEU A 68 -11.11 15.44 8.32
CA LEU A 68 -11.85 14.59 7.39
C LEU A 68 -11.78 15.13 5.96
N GLN A 69 -11.88 16.45 5.79
CA GLN A 69 -11.78 17.08 4.48
C GLN A 69 -10.39 16.89 3.88
N ASP A 70 -9.34 17.17 4.66
CA ASP A 70 -7.95 16.96 4.23
C ASP A 70 -7.72 15.48 3.83
N TRP A 71 -8.22 14.55 4.63
CA TRP A 71 -8.10 13.12 4.38
C TRP A 71 -8.77 12.69 3.07
N ILE A 72 -10.01 13.11 2.81
CA ILE A 72 -10.74 12.68 1.61
C ILE A 72 -10.17 13.32 0.34
N ASP A 73 -9.69 14.55 0.44
CA ASP A 73 -9.02 15.23 -0.67
C ASP A 73 -7.71 14.52 -1.01
N ASP A 74 -6.91 14.13 -0.02
CA ASP A 74 -5.67 13.36 -0.24
C ASP A 74 -5.96 11.93 -0.74
N PHE A 75 -6.99 11.26 -0.22
CA PHE A 75 -7.39 9.91 -0.66
C PHE A 75 -7.68 9.88 -2.16
N PHE A 76 -8.44 10.85 -2.68
CA PHE A 76 -8.81 10.89 -4.10
C PHE A 76 -7.81 11.61 -5.01
N LYS A 77 -6.70 12.14 -4.50
CA LYS A 77 -5.54 12.50 -5.35
C LYS A 77 -4.89 11.26 -5.99
N LEU A 78 -4.94 10.12 -5.30
CA LEU A 78 -4.41 8.87 -5.83
C LEU A 78 -5.34 8.33 -6.93
N LYS A 79 -4.82 8.26 -8.17
CA LYS A 79 -5.58 7.85 -9.39
C LYS A 79 -6.41 6.57 -9.17
N VAL A 80 -5.83 5.54 -8.54
CA VAL A 80 -6.52 4.27 -8.27
C VAL A 80 -7.75 4.44 -7.38
N TYR A 81 -7.72 5.30 -6.36
CA TYR A 81 -8.88 5.52 -5.50
C TYR A 81 -9.94 6.38 -6.19
N ASP A 82 -9.60 7.37 -7.03
CA ASP A 82 -10.60 8.11 -7.83
C ASP A 82 -11.28 7.21 -8.87
N VAL A 83 -10.51 6.38 -9.58
CA VAL A 83 -11.04 5.42 -10.57
C VAL A 83 -12.02 4.44 -9.91
N PHE A 84 -11.70 3.97 -8.70
CA PHE A 84 -12.51 3.01 -7.96
C PHE A 84 -13.39 3.63 -6.87
N LYS A 85 -13.66 4.93 -6.89
CA LYS A 85 -14.42 5.62 -5.82
C LYS A 85 -15.75 4.96 -5.45
N GLY A 86 -16.44 4.36 -6.42
CA GLY A 86 -17.71 3.66 -6.19
C GLY A 86 -17.58 2.35 -5.42
N ALA A 87 -16.37 1.84 -5.18
CA ALA A 87 -16.12 0.70 -4.29
C ALA A 87 -16.16 1.05 -2.81
N PHE A 88 -15.95 2.32 -2.43
CA PHE A 88 -15.70 2.71 -1.05
C PHE A 88 -16.89 3.41 -0.42
N ARG A 89 -17.48 2.81 0.62
CA ARG A 89 -18.44 3.48 1.51
C ARG A 89 -17.68 4.07 2.70
N ILE A 90 -17.42 5.37 2.63
CA ILE A 90 -16.59 6.08 3.61
C ILE A 90 -17.48 6.80 4.61
N ARG A 91 -17.26 6.51 5.89
CA ARG A 91 -18.00 7.09 7.02
C ARG A 91 -17.03 7.52 8.09
N ALA A 92 -17.45 8.45 8.93
CA ALA A 92 -16.67 8.82 10.11
C ALA A 92 -17.54 8.92 11.36
N LEU A 93 -16.90 8.86 12.52
CA LEU A 93 -17.53 9.10 13.80
C LEU A 93 -16.66 10.03 14.66
N TYR A 94 -17.21 11.18 15.01
CA TYR A 94 -16.58 12.09 15.96
C TYR A 94 -16.93 11.69 17.39
N ARG A 95 -15.89 11.56 18.21
CA ARG A 95 -15.95 11.46 19.67
C ARG A 95 -15.08 12.56 20.27
N ALA A 96 -15.67 13.42 21.08
CA ALA A 96 -14.91 14.48 21.73
C ALA A 96 -13.93 13.86 22.75
N SER A 97 -12.65 14.14 22.59
CA SER A 97 -11.65 13.87 23.61
C SER A 97 -11.59 15.03 24.60
N SER A 98 -11.42 14.73 25.88
CA SER A 98 -11.19 15.76 26.91
C SER A 98 -9.77 16.34 26.85
N VAL A 99 -8.83 15.57 26.29
CA VAL A 99 -7.43 15.93 26.08
C VAL A 99 -6.90 15.36 24.77
N ARG A 100 -5.80 15.92 24.26
CA ARG A 100 -5.05 15.37 23.14
C ARG A 100 -4.42 14.01 23.47
N CYS A 101 -4.06 13.25 22.45
CA CYS A 101 -3.32 11.99 22.63
C CYS A 101 -1.92 12.28 23.21
N GLY A 102 -1.46 11.43 24.11
CA GLY A 102 -0.12 11.50 24.69
C GLY A 102 0.21 10.22 25.47
N PRO A 103 1.44 10.10 26.01
CA PRO A 103 1.91 8.86 26.63
C PRO A 103 1.05 8.35 27.80
N SER A 104 0.28 9.23 28.44
CA SER A 104 -0.64 8.86 29.53
C SER A 104 -1.97 8.29 29.05
N ARG A 105 -2.24 8.27 27.73
CA ARG A 105 -3.42 7.65 27.10
C ARG A 105 -4.77 8.09 27.69
N ASN A 106 -4.92 9.40 27.91
CA ASN A 106 -6.13 10.00 28.50
C ASN A 106 -7.14 10.52 27.44
N SER A 107 -6.83 10.40 26.15
CA SER A 107 -7.73 10.73 25.04
C SER A 107 -8.90 9.73 24.96
N TYR A 108 -9.90 9.97 24.10
CA TYR A 108 -11.11 9.13 24.05
C TYR A 108 -10.81 7.69 23.67
N TYR A 109 -10.06 7.42 22.60
CA TYR A 109 -9.74 6.03 22.24
C TYR A 109 -8.54 5.50 23.04
N ARG A 110 -7.75 6.38 23.68
CA ARG A 110 -6.56 5.99 24.43
C ARG A 110 -5.48 5.39 23.50
N VAL A 111 -5.29 5.98 22.31
CA VAL A 111 -4.21 5.57 21.39
C VAL A 111 -2.86 5.63 22.10
N LYS A 112 -2.03 4.60 21.88
CA LYS A 112 -0.70 4.48 22.49
C LYS A 112 0.27 5.41 21.74
N MET A 113 0.89 6.33 22.47
CA MET A 113 1.74 7.38 21.91
C MET A 113 3.14 7.31 22.47
N THR A 114 4.14 7.48 21.61
CA THR A 114 5.53 7.67 21.99
C THR A 114 5.77 9.06 22.58
N SER A 115 6.89 9.25 23.28
CA SER A 115 7.23 10.54 23.91
C SER A 115 7.48 11.69 22.91
N ASP A 116 7.87 11.36 21.68
CA ASP A 116 8.07 12.30 20.58
C ASP A 116 6.77 12.62 19.81
N GLY A 117 5.63 12.05 20.22
CA GLY A 117 4.31 12.37 19.67
C GLY A 117 3.91 11.58 18.43
N GLY A 118 4.59 10.46 18.15
CA GLY A 118 4.16 9.44 17.19
C GLY A 118 3.28 8.35 17.82
N VAL A 119 2.68 7.51 16.98
CA VAL A 119 1.98 6.30 17.43
C VAL A 119 3.00 5.22 17.76
N GLU A 120 2.85 4.59 18.93
CA GLU A 120 3.76 3.54 19.38
C GLU A 120 3.52 2.21 18.66
N GLY A 121 4.59 1.60 18.14
CA GLY A 121 4.54 0.32 17.41
C GLY A 121 5.02 -0.90 18.21
N ASP A 122 5.76 -0.69 19.32
CA ASP A 122 6.35 -1.77 20.11
C ASP A 122 5.35 -2.32 21.14
N GLY A 123 5.18 -3.64 21.12
CA GLY A 123 4.11 -4.32 21.86
C GLY A 123 2.79 -4.10 21.15
N TRP A 124 2.28 -5.14 20.48
CA TRP A 124 1.02 -5.09 19.77
C TRP A 124 -0.08 -4.65 20.76
N TYR A 125 -1.23 -4.19 20.27
CA TYR A 125 -2.45 -4.04 21.08
C TYR A 125 -3.01 -5.43 21.52
N ASP A 126 -2.11 -6.34 21.92
CA ASP A 126 -2.31 -7.76 22.20
C ASP A 126 -2.77 -8.00 23.63
N HIS A 127 -2.57 -7.05 24.53
CA HIS A 127 -3.03 -7.17 25.91
C HIS A 127 -4.56 -7.10 25.96
N ASN A 128 -5.17 -8.16 26.50
CA ASN A 128 -6.61 -8.21 26.79
C ASN A 128 -6.91 -7.64 28.20
N SER A 129 -6.19 -6.58 28.58
CA SER A 129 -6.34 -5.90 29.86
C SER A 129 -5.93 -4.42 29.76
N GLY A 130 -6.33 -3.63 30.76
CA GLY A 130 -5.94 -2.23 30.89
C GLY A 130 -6.33 -1.35 29.71
N ASP A 131 -5.47 -0.41 29.37
CA ASP A 131 -5.70 0.61 28.34
C ASP A 131 -5.86 0.03 26.93
N ASP A 132 -5.22 -1.12 26.64
CA ASP A 132 -5.34 -1.79 25.34
C ASP A 132 -6.69 -2.47 25.17
N LEU A 133 -7.23 -3.07 26.24
CA LEU A 133 -8.60 -3.59 26.22
C LEU A 133 -9.61 -2.45 26.02
N GLU A 134 -9.45 -1.33 26.72
CA GLU A 134 -10.37 -0.20 26.60
C GLU A 134 -10.32 0.46 25.21
N PHE A 135 -9.14 0.60 24.61
CA PHE A 135 -9.00 1.03 23.21
C PHE A 135 -9.78 0.10 22.27
N LYS A 136 -9.58 -1.22 22.41
CA LYS A 136 -10.27 -2.23 21.60
C LYS A 136 -11.78 -2.18 21.79
N GLU A 137 -12.25 -2.15 23.02
CA GLU A 137 -13.68 -2.12 23.35
C GLU A 137 -14.35 -0.88 22.75
N ARG A 138 -13.76 0.31 22.93
CA ARG A 138 -14.30 1.56 22.36
C ARG A 138 -14.32 1.55 20.84
N LEU A 139 -13.24 1.10 20.20
CA LEU A 139 -13.17 1.01 18.75
C LEU A 139 -14.24 0.07 18.20
N PHE A 140 -14.39 -1.13 18.79
CA PHE A 140 -15.37 -2.11 18.31
C PHE A 140 -16.81 -1.73 18.67
N GLU A 141 -17.06 -1.05 19.79
CA GLU A 141 -18.36 -0.46 20.12
C GLU A 141 -18.78 0.57 19.06
N ASP A 142 -17.89 1.50 18.74
CA ASP A 142 -18.15 2.53 17.73
C ASP A 142 -18.28 1.94 16.32
N LEU A 143 -17.50 0.92 15.98
CA LEU A 143 -17.66 0.14 14.75
C LEU A 143 -19.06 -0.51 14.69
N ASP A 144 -19.49 -1.16 15.77
CA ASP A 144 -20.77 -1.87 15.83
C ASP A 144 -21.97 -0.93 15.87
N SER A 145 -21.77 0.35 16.20
CA SER A 145 -22.80 1.39 16.11
C SER A 145 -23.30 1.66 14.69
N PHE A 146 -22.59 1.16 13.67
CA PHE A 146 -23.02 1.17 12.27
C PHE A 146 -23.54 -0.21 11.87
N SER A 147 -24.86 -0.37 11.89
CA SER A 147 -25.53 -1.67 11.69
C SER A 147 -25.30 -2.33 10.34
N ASP A 148 -24.97 -1.53 9.33
CA ASP A 148 -24.81 -1.92 7.93
C ASP A 148 -23.34 -2.08 7.51
N ILE A 149 -22.36 -1.96 8.41
CA ILE A 149 -20.93 -2.21 8.07
C ILE A 149 -20.72 -3.62 7.52
N ASN A 150 -19.94 -3.72 6.45
CA ASN A 150 -19.58 -4.94 5.76
C ASN A 150 -18.56 -5.75 6.57
N LYS A 151 -19.11 -6.64 7.40
CA LYS A 151 -18.36 -7.56 8.26
C LYS A 151 -17.91 -8.83 7.54
N ARG A 152 -17.79 -8.83 6.20
CA ARG A 152 -17.29 -9.98 5.44
C ARG A 152 -15.83 -10.26 5.81
N ARG A 153 -15.49 -11.52 6.05
CA ARG A 153 -14.17 -11.97 6.46
C ARG A 153 -13.52 -12.89 5.42
N TYR A 154 -12.20 -12.97 5.45
CA TYR A 154 -11.48 -14.09 4.85
C TYR A 154 -11.82 -15.39 5.63
N PRO A 155 -11.74 -16.57 4.99
CA PRO A 155 -12.10 -17.83 5.63
C PRO A 155 -11.27 -18.15 6.87
N GLU A 156 -11.91 -18.83 7.83
CA GLU A 156 -11.28 -19.32 9.07
C GLU A 156 -10.34 -20.54 8.86
N GLY A 157 -9.79 -20.74 7.68
CA GLY A 157 -8.80 -21.79 7.43
C GLY A 157 -7.77 -21.39 6.39
N LEU A 158 -7.64 -20.09 6.12
CA LEU A 158 -6.66 -19.57 5.18
C LEU A 158 -5.26 -19.65 5.80
N SER A 159 -4.44 -20.58 5.33
CA SER A 159 -3.02 -20.71 5.67
C SER A 159 -2.27 -21.01 4.39
N PHE A 160 -1.18 -20.27 4.13
CA PHE A 160 -0.33 -20.53 2.98
C PHE A 160 0.69 -21.64 3.28
N ASN A 161 0.89 -22.01 4.55
CA ASN A 161 1.91 -22.98 5.00
C ASN A 161 3.35 -22.64 4.51
N GLU A 162 3.56 -21.43 4.04
CA GLU A 162 4.84 -20.90 3.57
C GLU A 162 5.40 -20.04 4.70
N GLY A 163 6.43 -20.55 5.38
CA GLY A 163 7.11 -19.79 6.43
C GLY A 163 7.66 -18.47 5.90
N ASP A 164 7.62 -17.43 6.73
CA ASP A 164 8.26 -16.12 6.49
C ASP A 164 7.78 -15.29 5.27
N THR A 165 6.56 -15.51 4.77
CA THR A 165 5.94 -14.61 3.77
C THR A 165 5.32 -13.36 4.41
N ASP A 166 5.33 -12.23 3.68
CA ASP A 166 4.96 -10.92 4.23
C ASP A 166 3.45 -10.71 4.52
N ILE A 167 2.58 -11.52 3.90
CA ILE A 167 1.13 -11.30 3.86
C ILE A 167 0.33 -12.56 4.27
N GLY A 168 0.87 -13.76 4.09
CA GLY A 168 0.07 -15.00 4.07
C GLY A 168 -0.62 -15.36 5.39
N ASP A 169 0.10 -15.35 6.51
CA ASP A 169 -0.35 -16.06 7.72
C ASP A 169 -1.40 -15.34 8.57
N TRP A 170 -1.79 -14.12 8.21
CA TRP A 170 -2.63 -13.26 9.05
C TRP A 170 -3.91 -12.76 8.38
N LEU A 171 -4.17 -13.17 7.13
CA LEU A 171 -5.44 -12.89 6.47
C LEU A 171 -6.61 -13.69 7.06
N PHE A 172 -6.35 -14.89 7.61
CA PHE A 172 -7.35 -15.75 8.24
C PHE A 172 -8.24 -14.97 9.23
N GLY A 173 -9.57 -15.08 9.12
CA GLY A 173 -10.50 -14.45 10.06
C GLY A 173 -10.53 -12.92 10.05
N MET A 174 -9.70 -12.26 9.24
CA MET A 174 -9.65 -10.81 9.11
C MET A 174 -10.84 -10.29 8.30
N TYR A 175 -11.37 -9.14 8.68
CA TYR A 175 -12.35 -8.43 7.87
C TYR A 175 -11.73 -8.04 6.52
N ARG A 176 -12.36 -8.52 5.44
CA ARG A 176 -11.91 -8.36 4.05
C ARG A 176 -12.39 -7.04 3.45
N ASN A 177 -13.61 -6.65 3.77
CA ASN A 177 -14.29 -5.49 3.18
C ASN A 177 -14.46 -4.34 4.20
N LEU A 178 -13.64 -4.29 5.24
CA LEU A 178 -13.67 -3.25 6.24
C LEU A 178 -12.25 -2.84 6.62
N VAL A 179 -12.01 -1.53 6.62
CA VAL A 179 -10.78 -0.91 7.12
C VAL A 179 -11.17 0.21 8.08
N VAL A 180 -10.44 0.34 9.18
CA VAL A 180 -10.57 1.51 10.06
C VAL A 180 -9.34 2.39 9.89
N SER A 181 -9.56 3.69 9.73
CA SER A 181 -8.52 4.71 9.81
C SER A 181 -8.81 5.57 11.04
N MET A 182 -7.81 5.81 11.88
CA MET A 182 -7.93 6.65 13.05
C MET A 182 -7.01 7.85 12.89
N LEU A 183 -7.62 9.02 12.72
CA LEU A 183 -6.91 10.28 12.73
C LEU A 183 -6.48 10.57 14.17
N VAL A 184 -5.23 10.97 14.38
CA VAL A 184 -4.66 11.13 15.74
C VAL A 184 -4.01 12.51 15.89
N LYS A 185 -4.50 13.29 16.86
CA LYS A 185 -3.89 14.56 17.28
C LYS A 185 -3.04 14.35 18.53
N ASN A 186 -1.74 14.57 18.40
CA ASN A 186 -0.79 14.48 19.50
C ASN A 186 -0.94 15.67 20.48
N SER A 187 -0.18 15.61 21.57
CA SER A 187 -0.24 16.59 22.68
C SER A 187 0.02 18.04 22.25
N SER A 188 0.72 18.25 21.13
CA SER A 188 0.99 19.58 20.55
C SER A 188 -0.13 20.08 19.62
N GLY A 189 -1.20 19.30 19.43
CA GLY A 189 -2.24 19.56 18.43
C GLY A 189 -1.79 19.25 17.00
N ASN A 190 -0.58 18.73 16.84
CA ASN A 190 -0.08 18.26 15.57
C ASN A 190 -0.63 16.88 15.29
N ASN A 191 -0.60 16.59 14.01
CA ASN A 191 -0.85 15.30 13.45
C ASN A 191 0.26 14.30 13.86
N ALA A 192 -0.11 13.16 14.43
CA ALA A 192 0.86 12.15 14.89
C ALA A 192 1.46 11.35 13.72
N SER A 193 2.74 10.96 13.80
CA SER A 193 3.32 9.97 12.89
C SER A 193 2.55 8.65 12.99
N GLY A 194 2.30 8.04 11.84
CA GLY A 194 1.36 6.94 11.73
C GLY A 194 1.93 5.53 11.87
N ARG A 195 1.03 4.55 11.99
CA ARG A 195 1.27 3.09 11.95
C ARG A 195 0.01 2.34 11.52
N ALA A 196 0.20 1.23 10.79
CA ALA A 196 -0.85 0.28 10.49
C ALA A 196 -0.74 -1.00 11.33
N ILE A 197 -1.69 -1.18 12.24
CA ILE A 197 -1.72 -2.29 13.18
C ILE A 197 -2.73 -3.36 12.78
N LYS A 198 -2.59 -4.54 13.39
CA LYS A 198 -3.63 -5.56 13.43
C LYS A 198 -4.29 -5.49 14.80
N LEU A 199 -5.61 -5.53 14.83
CA LEU A 199 -6.39 -5.50 16.04
C LEU A 199 -7.30 -6.72 16.12
N GLU A 200 -7.20 -7.45 17.22
CA GLU A 200 -8.11 -8.54 17.53
C GLU A 200 -9.32 -8.00 18.29
N ARG A 201 -10.50 -8.49 17.97
CA ARG A 201 -11.70 -8.14 18.72
C ARG A 201 -11.65 -8.73 20.13
N PRO A 202 -12.07 -7.99 21.18
CA PRO A 202 -12.17 -8.54 22.53
C PRO A 202 -13.07 -9.79 22.59
N ALA A 203 -12.87 -10.58 23.64
CA ALA A 203 -13.71 -11.75 23.93
C ALA A 203 -15.21 -11.37 23.92
N PRO A 204 -16.09 -12.25 23.44
CA PRO A 204 -15.84 -13.64 23.04
C PRO A 204 -15.38 -13.83 21.58
N ASN A 205 -15.22 -12.77 20.78
CA ASN A 205 -15.04 -12.85 19.32
C ASN A 205 -13.58 -12.69 18.88
N GLN A 206 -12.66 -13.28 19.63
CA GLN A 206 -11.21 -13.18 19.45
C GLN A 206 -10.69 -13.66 18.08
N SER A 207 -11.46 -14.44 17.34
CA SER A 207 -11.08 -14.83 15.97
C SER A 207 -11.31 -13.74 14.91
N HIS A 208 -11.90 -12.59 15.27
CA HIS A 208 -12.23 -11.53 14.33
C HIS A 208 -11.13 -10.45 14.35
N MET A 209 -10.37 -10.35 13.26
CA MET A 209 -9.27 -9.40 13.14
C MET A 209 -9.62 -8.24 12.21
N LEU A 210 -9.06 -7.08 12.52
CA LEU A 210 -9.22 -5.84 11.77
C LEU A 210 -7.85 -5.21 11.51
N ARG A 211 -7.67 -4.60 10.34
CA ARG A 211 -6.54 -3.69 10.07
C ARG A 211 -6.95 -2.27 10.39
N VAL A 212 -6.11 -1.60 11.16
CA VAL A 212 -6.35 -0.22 11.58
C VAL A 212 -5.14 0.62 11.18
N ALA A 213 -5.38 1.66 10.39
CA ALA A 213 -4.41 2.73 10.16
C ALA A 213 -4.54 3.77 11.27
N LEU A 214 -3.44 4.21 11.88
CA LEU A 214 -3.41 5.21 12.94
C LEU A 214 -2.49 6.35 12.52
N GLY A 215 -2.89 7.62 12.69
CA GLY A 215 -2.01 8.79 12.49
C GLY A 215 -1.80 9.23 11.03
N VAL A 216 -1.20 10.42 10.86
CA VAL A 216 -1.44 11.41 9.77
C VAL A 216 -0.72 11.20 8.46
N ASP A 217 0.20 10.25 8.38
CA ASP A 217 0.50 9.69 7.07
C ASP A 217 -0.68 8.81 6.62
N ASP A 218 -1.91 9.34 6.73
CA ASP A 218 -3.15 8.59 6.91
C ASP A 218 -3.41 7.72 5.69
N ILE A 219 -3.07 8.22 4.49
CA ILE A 219 -3.27 7.49 3.25
C ILE A 219 -2.17 6.43 3.05
N HIS A 220 -0.94 6.70 3.47
CA HIS A 220 0.16 5.73 3.50
C HIS A 220 -0.16 4.59 4.48
N GLU A 221 -0.57 4.92 5.70
CA GLU A 221 -1.00 3.94 6.71
C GLU A 221 -2.29 3.22 6.32
N PHE A 222 -3.24 3.93 5.72
CA PHE A 222 -4.43 3.32 5.12
C PHE A 222 -4.01 2.30 4.07
N SER A 223 -3.00 2.58 3.25
CA SER A 223 -2.55 1.67 2.20
C SER A 223 -1.89 0.41 2.76
N HIS A 224 -1.15 0.51 3.88
CA HIS A 224 -0.73 -0.66 4.64
C HIS A 224 -1.93 -1.45 5.19
N ALA A 225 -2.94 -0.77 5.75
CA ALA A 225 -4.11 -1.42 6.35
C ALA A 225 -5.02 -2.08 5.30
N PHE A 226 -5.21 -1.42 4.16
CA PHE A 226 -6.11 -1.80 3.08
C PHE A 226 -5.46 -2.76 2.09
N ALA A 227 -4.34 -2.36 1.47
CA ALA A 227 -3.74 -3.11 0.37
C ALA A 227 -2.60 -4.04 0.80
N HIS A 228 -2.22 -4.00 2.08
CA HIS A 228 -1.08 -4.75 2.63
C HIS A 228 0.27 -4.36 2.03
N LEU A 229 0.37 -3.13 1.52
CA LEU A 229 1.65 -2.57 1.10
C LEU A 229 2.59 -2.49 2.30
N LYS A 230 3.89 -2.40 2.03
CA LYS A 230 4.98 -2.29 3.01
C LYS A 230 5.76 -1.02 2.74
N ASP A 231 6.49 -0.59 3.75
CA ASP A 231 7.39 0.55 3.66
C ASP A 231 8.49 0.21 2.65
N GLU A 232 8.68 1.07 1.66
CA GLU A 232 9.73 0.95 0.65
C GLU A 232 11.05 1.57 1.12
N TYR A 233 11.03 2.39 2.17
CA TYR A 233 12.25 3.02 2.71
C TYR A 233 13.10 2.09 3.56
N ILE A 234 14.39 2.41 3.67
CA ILE A 234 15.33 1.73 4.57
C ILE A 234 15.33 2.43 5.93
N GLY A 235 15.16 1.67 7.01
CA GLY A 235 15.24 2.22 8.36
C GLY A 235 16.69 2.52 8.77
N SER A 236 16.92 3.62 9.50
CA SER A 236 18.27 4.02 9.95
C SER A 236 19.00 2.93 10.74
N ALA A 237 18.27 2.14 11.54
CA ALA A 237 18.82 1.04 12.34
C ALA A 237 19.06 -0.27 11.57
N GLN A 238 18.64 -0.38 10.31
CA GLN A 238 18.66 -1.61 9.51
C GLN A 238 19.58 -1.52 8.27
N ARG A 239 20.47 -0.53 8.26
CA ARG A 239 21.53 -0.41 7.24
C ARG A 239 22.47 -1.62 7.29
N ASN A 240 22.86 -2.12 6.13
CA ASN A 240 23.71 -3.32 5.95
C ASN A 240 23.14 -4.62 6.55
N VAL A 241 21.84 -4.67 6.82
CA VAL A 241 21.17 -5.90 7.25
C VAL A 241 20.63 -6.64 6.03
N GLN A 242 21.03 -7.89 5.86
CA GLN A 242 20.48 -8.80 4.86
C GLN A 242 19.06 -9.23 5.26
N SER A 243 18.13 -9.24 4.31
CA SER A 243 16.83 -9.87 4.53
C SER A 243 16.98 -11.38 4.63
N THR A 244 16.31 -11.97 5.61
CA THR A 244 16.14 -13.42 5.75
C THR A 244 14.79 -13.89 5.20
N ARG A 245 14.02 -12.96 4.62
CA ARG A 245 12.72 -13.27 4.01
C ARG A 245 12.93 -13.71 2.57
N GLU A 246 11.97 -14.45 2.06
CA GLU A 246 11.94 -14.94 0.70
C GLU A 246 10.61 -14.54 0.05
N ASP A 247 10.61 -14.46 -1.28
CA ASP A 247 9.37 -14.31 -2.03
C ASP A 247 8.55 -15.60 -1.89
N PRO A 248 7.20 -15.52 -1.87
CA PRO A 248 6.37 -16.70 -1.77
C PRO A 248 6.64 -17.65 -2.95
N GLU A 249 6.74 -18.95 -2.68
CA GLU A 249 6.97 -19.97 -3.70
C GLU A 249 5.86 -19.98 -4.76
N ARG A 250 4.62 -19.68 -4.33
CA ARG A 250 3.43 -19.67 -5.19
C ARG A 250 2.94 -18.24 -5.38
N GLY A 251 2.93 -17.78 -6.63
CA GLY A 251 2.34 -16.50 -7.02
C GLY A 251 0.83 -16.51 -6.78
N SER A 252 0.36 -15.76 -5.78
CA SER A 252 -1.05 -15.68 -5.41
C SER A 252 -1.44 -14.22 -5.24
N VAL A 253 -2.61 -13.80 -5.76
CA VAL A 253 -3.04 -12.42 -5.53
C VAL A 253 -3.09 -12.11 -4.04
N LEU A 254 -3.31 -13.10 -3.17
CA LEU A 254 -3.43 -12.92 -1.73
C LEU A 254 -2.09 -12.72 -1.00
N ASN A 255 -0.95 -13.08 -1.59
CA ASN A 255 0.37 -12.94 -0.97
C ASN A 255 1.30 -11.94 -1.71
N LEU A 256 0.83 -11.31 -2.80
CA LEU A 256 1.60 -10.27 -3.50
C LEU A 256 1.97 -9.08 -2.61
N SER A 257 3.26 -8.77 -2.57
CA SER A 257 3.87 -7.65 -1.86
C SER A 257 4.41 -6.59 -2.85
N ASN A 258 4.50 -5.34 -2.40
CA ASN A 258 5.23 -4.30 -3.14
C ASN A 258 6.75 -4.40 -2.99
N LEU A 259 7.21 -5.32 -2.13
CA LEU A 259 8.62 -5.69 -2.00
C LEU A 259 8.86 -7.06 -2.63
N SER A 260 10.07 -7.27 -3.15
CA SER A 260 10.55 -8.56 -3.61
C SER A 260 11.89 -8.90 -2.94
N TYR A 261 12.07 -10.16 -2.61
CA TYR A 261 13.25 -10.70 -1.92
C TYR A 261 14.13 -11.56 -2.83
N THR A 262 13.84 -11.60 -4.13
CA THR A 262 14.65 -12.33 -5.11
C THR A 262 16.07 -11.75 -5.25
N ASN A 263 17.02 -12.63 -5.57
CA ASN A 263 18.36 -12.24 -6.00
C ASN A 263 18.45 -11.97 -7.51
N SER A 264 17.38 -12.24 -8.27
CA SER A 264 17.35 -12.15 -9.72
C SER A 264 16.32 -11.11 -10.16
N ILE A 265 16.79 -10.03 -10.77
CA ILE A 265 15.94 -8.89 -11.12
C ILE A 265 14.84 -9.23 -12.14
N ASP A 266 15.06 -10.23 -12.98
CA ASP A 266 14.09 -10.76 -13.94
C ASP A 266 12.98 -11.60 -13.29
N GLN A 267 13.09 -11.89 -11.98
CA GLN A 267 12.09 -12.62 -11.21
C GLN A 267 11.20 -11.71 -10.34
N VAL A 268 11.40 -10.39 -10.36
CA VAL A 268 10.54 -9.47 -9.61
C VAL A 268 9.10 -9.48 -10.15
N PRO A 269 8.08 -9.37 -9.30
CA PRO A 269 6.69 -9.52 -9.73
C PRO A 269 6.17 -8.37 -10.61
N TRP A 270 6.90 -7.24 -10.67
CA TRP A 270 6.61 -6.10 -11.55
C TRP A 270 7.45 -6.09 -12.82
N TYR A 271 8.15 -7.18 -13.16
CA TYR A 271 8.99 -7.23 -14.36
C TYR A 271 8.23 -6.85 -15.64
N HIS A 272 6.92 -7.15 -15.72
CA HIS A 272 6.07 -6.77 -16.85
C HIS A 272 5.85 -5.27 -16.99
N LEU A 273 6.00 -4.49 -15.92
CA LEU A 273 5.91 -3.03 -15.96
C LEU A 273 7.22 -2.40 -16.44
N SER A 274 8.32 -3.14 -16.45
CA SER A 274 9.59 -2.65 -16.99
C SER A 274 9.43 -2.42 -18.49
N PRO A 275 9.57 -1.18 -18.98
CA PRO A 275 9.40 -0.89 -20.38
C PRO A 275 10.34 -1.77 -21.22
N TRP A 276 9.71 -2.61 -22.06
CA TRP A 276 10.33 -3.48 -23.06
C TRP A 276 11.09 -4.71 -22.57
N GLY A 277 11.00 -5.08 -21.28
CA GLY A 277 11.77 -6.21 -20.74
C GLY A 277 13.28 -6.05 -20.94
N ARG A 278 13.77 -4.81 -20.98
CA ARG A 278 15.15 -4.47 -21.34
C ARG A 278 16.02 -4.35 -20.09
N PHE A 279 17.21 -4.93 -20.17
CA PHE A 279 18.31 -4.64 -19.26
C PHE A 279 18.73 -3.17 -19.44
N TYR A 280 18.90 -2.46 -18.32
CA TYR A 280 19.40 -1.10 -18.27
C TYR A 280 20.74 -0.95 -19.00
N ARG A 281 20.98 0.24 -19.56
CA ARG A 281 22.33 0.75 -19.75
C ARG A 281 22.70 1.41 -18.43
N SER A 282 23.91 1.23 -17.90
CA SER A 282 24.39 2.20 -16.91
C SER A 282 24.30 3.56 -17.59
N ALA A 283 23.49 4.46 -17.03
CA ALA A 283 23.45 5.83 -17.53
C ALA A 283 24.90 6.32 -17.51
N GLY A 284 25.46 6.67 -18.67
CA GLY A 284 26.90 6.77 -18.88
C GLY A 284 27.65 7.43 -17.70
N GLY A 285 28.26 6.61 -16.85
CA GLY A 285 28.76 6.99 -15.53
C GLY A 285 28.59 5.85 -14.52
N ASP A 286 29.10 6.06 -13.30
CA ASP A 286 29.00 5.12 -12.16
C ASP A 286 27.62 5.16 -11.47
N ASP A 287 26.75 6.12 -11.83
CA ASP A 287 25.43 6.35 -11.22
C ASP A 287 24.28 6.02 -12.20
N PRO A 288 23.35 5.10 -11.87
CA PRO A 288 22.18 4.85 -12.70
C PRO A 288 21.12 5.97 -12.55
N SER A 289 20.60 6.47 -13.66
CA SER A 289 19.48 7.41 -13.67
C SER A 289 18.17 6.74 -13.23
N PRO A 290 17.26 7.44 -12.54
CA PRO A 290 16.05 6.78 -12.07
C PRO A 290 15.11 6.39 -13.22
N VAL A 291 14.77 5.11 -13.29
CA VAL A 291 13.86 4.52 -14.28
C VAL A 291 12.58 4.05 -13.59
N ALA A 292 11.44 4.29 -14.23
CA ALA A 292 10.15 3.78 -13.77
C ALA A 292 10.13 2.25 -13.85
N CYS A 293 9.51 1.59 -12.87
CA CYS A 293 9.35 0.12 -12.83
C CYS A 293 10.68 -0.65 -12.80
N TRP A 294 11.73 -0.04 -12.26
CA TRP A 294 13.02 -0.64 -11.95
C TRP A 294 13.05 -1.25 -10.54
N SER A 295 14.06 -2.06 -10.23
CA SER A 295 14.27 -2.60 -8.89
C SER A 295 15.20 -1.71 -8.06
N TRP A 296 14.61 -1.04 -7.08
CA TRP A 296 15.29 -0.17 -6.13
C TRP A 296 15.46 -0.87 -4.79
N VAL A 297 16.58 -0.67 -4.13
CA VAL A 297 16.83 -1.26 -2.81
C VAL A 297 15.95 -0.58 -1.76
N GLY A 298 15.27 -1.36 -0.92
CA GLY A 298 14.32 -0.82 0.06
C GLY A 298 13.76 -1.83 1.05
N GLY A 299 12.60 -1.55 1.64
CA GLY A 299 11.89 -2.57 2.45
C GLY A 299 12.42 -2.74 3.87
N SER A 300 12.75 -1.64 4.54
CA SER A 300 13.41 -1.56 5.85
C SER A 300 14.84 -2.09 5.90
N ARG A 301 15.28 -2.97 5.00
CA ARG A 301 16.62 -3.59 4.98
C ARG A 301 17.44 -3.17 3.77
N HIS A 302 18.77 -3.14 3.91
CA HIS A 302 19.67 -2.72 2.84
C HIS A 302 19.97 -3.82 1.80
N LEU A 303 20.01 -5.10 2.17
CA LEU A 303 20.47 -6.14 1.23
C LEU A 303 19.41 -7.21 0.96
N GLY A 304 19.21 -7.52 -0.33
CA GLY A 304 18.30 -8.58 -0.80
C GLY A 304 16.81 -8.21 -0.76
N VAL A 305 16.47 -6.92 -0.88
CA VAL A 305 15.08 -6.46 -0.93
C VAL A 305 14.93 -5.36 -1.96
N TRP A 306 13.90 -5.47 -2.80
CA TRP A 306 13.64 -4.59 -3.92
C TRP A 306 12.24 -3.99 -3.86
N HIS A 307 12.05 -2.79 -4.42
CA HIS A 307 10.77 -2.16 -4.71
C HIS A 307 10.78 -1.55 -6.12
N ALA A 308 9.59 -1.24 -6.66
CA ALA A 308 9.41 -1.04 -8.09
C ALA A 308 9.77 0.36 -8.65
N GLU A 309 9.90 1.40 -7.82
CA GLU A 309 10.24 2.75 -8.31
C GLU A 309 10.97 3.59 -7.28
N TYR A 310 11.68 4.59 -7.79
CA TYR A 310 12.41 5.58 -7.00
C TYR A 310 11.52 6.34 -6.00
N GLN A 311 10.39 6.85 -6.48
CA GLN A 311 9.43 7.62 -5.68
C GLN A 311 8.10 6.86 -5.55
N CYS A 312 7.56 6.85 -4.34
CA CYS A 312 6.28 6.22 -4.04
C CYS A 312 5.68 6.80 -2.76
N LEU A 313 4.35 6.82 -2.63
CA LEU A 313 3.69 7.07 -1.34
C LEU A 313 4.23 6.15 -0.22
N MET A 314 4.59 4.91 -0.56
CA MET A 314 5.12 3.93 0.39
C MET A 314 6.58 4.13 0.75
N ASN A 315 7.25 5.12 0.16
CA ASN A 315 8.63 5.45 0.49
C ASN A 315 8.71 6.42 1.69
N GLY A 316 9.91 6.77 2.13
CA GLY A 316 10.21 7.64 3.26
C GLY A 316 10.45 9.08 2.82
N SER A 317 10.47 10.00 3.79
CA SER A 317 10.93 11.37 3.53
C SER A 317 12.45 11.46 3.37
N HIS A 318 13.17 10.42 3.78
CA HIS A 318 14.62 10.28 3.64
C HIS A 318 15.00 9.48 2.39
N ASP A 319 16.26 9.59 2.00
CA ASP A 319 16.77 9.05 0.75
C ASP A 319 17.12 7.54 0.82
N ASN A 320 16.73 6.79 -0.21
CA ASN A 320 17.15 5.42 -0.54
C ASN A 320 18.16 5.41 -1.71
N PHE A 321 18.32 6.53 -2.43
CA PHE A 321 19.03 6.65 -3.71
C PHE A 321 20.46 6.14 -3.65
N GLN A 322 21.16 6.43 -2.56
CA GLN A 322 22.57 6.08 -2.43
C GLN A 322 22.88 4.57 -2.37
N TYR A 323 21.89 3.69 -2.26
CA TYR A 323 22.14 2.25 -2.21
C TYR A 323 22.33 1.59 -3.58
N THR A 324 22.49 2.39 -4.63
CA THR A 324 23.22 1.98 -5.84
C THR A 324 24.73 2.11 -5.57
N GLN A 325 25.35 1.05 -5.06
CA GLN A 325 26.78 0.77 -4.84
C GLN A 325 27.76 1.82 -4.24
N ASP A 326 27.56 3.14 -4.32
CA ASP A 326 28.59 4.16 -4.00
C ASP A 326 28.23 5.17 -2.86
N ALA A 327 27.22 4.87 -2.02
CA ALA A 327 26.83 5.68 -0.84
C ALA A 327 27.98 6.19 0.04
N SER A 328 29.09 5.42 0.12
CA SER A 328 30.21 5.74 1.01
C SER A 328 31.01 6.99 0.63
N GLU A 329 30.77 7.55 -0.56
CA GLU A 329 31.56 8.68 -1.09
C GLU A 329 30.77 9.99 -1.22
N ASP A 330 29.50 10.04 -0.80
CA ASP A 330 28.67 11.23 -0.99
C ASP A 330 29.02 12.38 0.00
N PRO A 331 29.40 13.57 -0.53
CA PRO A 331 29.79 14.73 0.27
C PRO A 331 28.64 15.40 1.05
N THR A 332 27.39 14.99 0.85
CA THR A 332 26.20 15.50 1.56
C THR A 332 25.83 14.67 2.80
N MET A 333 26.60 13.61 3.09
CA MET A 333 26.41 12.77 4.27
C MET A 333 26.66 13.54 5.57
N GLN A 334 25.61 13.66 6.39
CA GLN A 334 25.68 14.22 7.73
C GLN A 334 26.45 13.27 8.66
N ALA A 335 26.98 13.81 9.76
CA ALA A 335 27.80 13.06 10.71
C ALA A 335 27.02 11.94 11.45
N ASP A 336 25.69 12.00 11.48
CA ASP A 336 24.81 10.94 12.01
C ASP A 336 24.43 9.90 10.93
N GLY A 337 24.98 10.04 9.73
CA GLY A 337 24.72 9.19 8.58
C GLY A 337 23.43 9.54 7.83
N THR A 338 22.71 10.60 8.19
CA THR A 338 21.56 11.09 7.41
C THR A 338 22.03 11.92 6.22
N ILE A 339 21.25 11.99 5.15
CA ILE A 339 21.46 12.92 4.04
C ILE A 339 20.15 13.69 3.90
N ASP A 340 20.24 15.01 3.83
CA ASP A 340 19.09 15.87 3.56
C ASP A 340 18.75 15.81 2.07
N GLY A 341 17.48 15.57 1.71
CA GLY A 341 16.90 16.28 0.56
C GLY A 341 16.38 15.54 -0.67
N ALA A 342 16.32 14.21 -0.76
CA ALA A 342 15.73 13.59 -1.97
C ALA A 342 14.19 13.54 -1.98
N GLY A 343 13.54 13.46 -0.81
CA GLY A 343 12.08 13.46 -0.70
C GLY A 343 11.41 12.35 -1.51
N LEU A 344 11.78 11.08 -1.26
CA LEU A 344 11.29 9.94 -2.06
C LEU A 344 9.80 9.65 -1.90
N ARG A 345 9.21 10.11 -0.80
CA ARG A 345 7.76 10.07 -0.61
C ARG A 345 7.09 11.16 -1.43
N ILE A 346 6.38 10.72 -2.46
CA ILE A 346 5.42 11.54 -3.19
C ILE A 346 4.00 11.25 -2.68
N LYS A 347 3.31 12.28 -2.18
CA LYS A 347 2.04 12.11 -1.43
C LYS A 347 0.83 11.83 -2.30
N ASP A 348 0.90 12.15 -3.59
CA ASP A 348 -0.23 12.10 -4.53
C ASP A 348 -0.12 10.97 -5.55
N ARG A 349 0.89 10.07 -5.46
CA ARG A 349 0.94 8.87 -6.28
C ARG A 349 1.61 7.66 -5.62
N PHE A 350 1.19 6.48 -6.06
CA PHE A 350 1.93 5.24 -5.87
C PHE A 350 2.96 5.02 -6.98
N CYS A 351 3.99 4.20 -6.71
CA CYS A 351 4.69 3.49 -7.78
C CYS A 351 3.67 2.64 -8.59
N LEU A 352 3.94 2.35 -9.86
CA LEU A 352 3.00 1.64 -10.73
C LEU A 352 2.66 0.25 -10.20
N TRP A 353 3.62 -0.41 -9.55
CA TRP A 353 3.37 -1.69 -8.90
C TRP A 353 2.45 -1.58 -7.68
N CYS A 354 2.67 -0.60 -6.79
CA CYS A 354 1.75 -0.33 -5.68
C CYS A 354 0.35 0.03 -6.19
N GLN A 355 0.23 0.80 -7.29
CA GLN A 355 -1.04 1.10 -7.93
C GLN A 355 -1.75 -0.17 -8.43
N GLU A 356 -1.01 -1.06 -9.08
CA GLU A 356 -1.51 -2.34 -9.59
C GLU A 356 -2.01 -3.23 -8.44
N LEU A 357 -1.22 -3.35 -7.37
CA LEU A 357 -1.61 -4.09 -6.17
C LEU A 357 -2.88 -3.54 -5.53
N VAL A 358 -3.02 -2.22 -5.42
CA VAL A 358 -4.24 -1.59 -4.89
C VAL A 358 -5.44 -1.90 -5.78
N ALA A 359 -5.30 -1.84 -7.10
CA ALA A 359 -6.36 -2.20 -8.04
C ALA A 359 -6.78 -3.67 -7.91
N ILE A 360 -5.80 -4.59 -7.87
CA ILE A 360 -6.00 -6.03 -7.62
C ILE A 360 -6.78 -6.23 -6.32
N ARG A 361 -6.39 -5.55 -5.23
CA ARG A 361 -7.06 -5.65 -3.91
C ARG A 361 -8.50 -5.15 -3.97
N ILE A 362 -8.79 -4.09 -4.71
CA ILE A 362 -10.16 -3.58 -4.88
C ILE A 362 -11.03 -4.60 -5.64
N TRP A 363 -10.56 -5.11 -6.78
CA TRP A 363 -11.32 -6.13 -7.54
C TRP A 363 -11.49 -7.44 -6.78
N GLU A 364 -10.47 -7.87 -6.02
CA GLU A 364 -10.54 -9.00 -5.10
C GLU A 364 -11.67 -8.77 -4.09
N ARG A 365 -11.61 -7.69 -3.32
CA ARG A 365 -12.56 -7.38 -2.24
C ARG A 365 -13.98 -7.16 -2.74
N THR A 366 -14.15 -6.52 -3.90
CA THR A 366 -15.47 -6.33 -4.55
C THR A 366 -16.00 -7.59 -5.26
N SER A 367 -15.21 -8.67 -5.27
CA SER A 367 -15.53 -9.98 -5.84
C SER A 367 -15.66 -10.01 -7.37
N GLN A 368 -14.99 -9.08 -8.06
CA GLN A 368 -14.92 -9.03 -9.52
C GLN A 368 -14.06 -10.16 -10.10
N MET A 369 -13.05 -10.61 -9.34
CA MET A 369 -12.21 -11.75 -9.74
C MET A 369 -12.92 -13.12 -9.61
N LYS A 370 -14.15 -13.15 -9.09
CA LYS A 370 -14.85 -14.42 -8.84
C LYS A 370 -15.43 -14.99 -10.14
N GLU A 371 -14.90 -16.12 -10.58
CA GLU A 371 -15.37 -16.82 -11.79
C GLU A 371 -16.01 -18.19 -11.47
N SER A 372 -16.73 -18.73 -12.45
CA SER A 372 -17.25 -20.10 -12.38
C SER A 372 -16.13 -21.11 -12.61
N GLY A 373 -16.04 -22.15 -11.78
CA GLY A 373 -15.00 -23.18 -11.92
C GLY A 373 -13.70 -22.91 -11.16
N GLN A 374 -13.56 -21.75 -10.52
CA GLN A 374 -12.42 -21.47 -9.65
C GLN A 374 -12.31 -22.47 -8.47
N PRO A 375 -11.11 -22.69 -7.91
CA PRO A 375 -10.93 -23.58 -6.77
C PRO A 375 -11.78 -23.22 -5.54
N ASN A 376 -12.22 -24.25 -4.81
CA ASN A 376 -12.92 -24.09 -3.53
C ASN A 376 -11.96 -23.69 -2.40
N ASN A 377 -10.74 -24.23 -2.42
CA ASN A 377 -9.66 -23.82 -1.55
C ASN A 377 -9.29 -22.37 -1.85
N PHE A 378 -9.12 -21.56 -0.81
CA PHE A 378 -8.89 -20.12 -0.96
C PHE A 378 -7.45 -19.78 -1.37
N VAL A 379 -6.47 -20.63 -1.02
CA VAL A 379 -5.06 -20.52 -1.46
C VAL A 379 -4.98 -20.77 -2.96
N ASP A 380 -5.45 -21.93 -3.41
CA ASP A 380 -5.46 -22.30 -4.84
C ASP A 380 -6.29 -21.30 -5.67
N ARG A 381 -7.33 -20.71 -5.07
CA ARG A 381 -8.10 -19.65 -5.72
C ARG A 381 -7.29 -18.37 -5.91
N GLY A 382 -6.45 -18.00 -4.94
CA GLY A 382 -5.59 -16.84 -5.07
C GLY A 382 -4.55 -16.99 -6.18
N GLU A 383 -4.01 -18.20 -6.37
CA GLU A 383 -3.15 -18.54 -7.50
C GLU A 383 -3.89 -18.57 -8.83
N TYR A 384 -5.08 -19.17 -8.85
CA TYR A 384 -5.95 -19.12 -10.02
C TYR A 384 -6.19 -17.66 -10.43
N TRP A 385 -6.55 -16.78 -9.50
CA TRP A 385 -6.71 -15.36 -9.78
C TRP A 385 -5.42 -14.68 -10.26
N TYR A 386 -4.25 -15.11 -9.80
CA TYR A 386 -2.98 -14.55 -10.25
C TYR A 386 -2.65 -14.99 -11.68
N GLN A 387 -2.93 -16.24 -12.04
CA GLN A 387 -2.81 -16.72 -13.43
C GLN A 387 -3.75 -15.95 -14.35
N ARG A 388 -5.03 -15.81 -13.97
CA ARG A 388 -6.02 -15.01 -14.73
C ARG A 388 -5.60 -13.55 -14.86
N TRP A 389 -4.98 -12.99 -13.81
CA TRP A 389 -4.43 -11.65 -13.85
C TRP A 389 -3.36 -11.51 -14.94
N ILE A 390 -2.38 -12.41 -14.97
CA ILE A 390 -1.30 -12.41 -15.96
C ILE A 390 -1.83 -12.63 -17.38
N GLU A 391 -2.76 -13.57 -17.54
CA GLU A 391 -3.23 -14.03 -18.85
C GLU A 391 -4.25 -13.09 -19.51
N GLU A 392 -5.08 -12.40 -18.72
CA GLU A 392 -6.23 -11.66 -19.27
C GLU A 392 -6.48 -10.29 -18.65
N TRP A 393 -6.47 -10.17 -17.32
CA TRP A 393 -6.94 -8.93 -16.68
C TRP A 393 -5.90 -7.81 -16.65
N ARG A 394 -4.62 -8.13 -16.72
CA ARG A 394 -3.53 -7.14 -16.71
C ARG A 394 -3.65 -6.17 -17.88
N ASP A 395 -3.94 -6.64 -19.09
CA ASP A 395 -4.07 -5.76 -20.27
C ASP A 395 -5.24 -4.78 -20.11
N ASN A 396 -6.34 -5.23 -19.51
CA ASN A 396 -7.47 -4.35 -19.18
C ASN A 396 -7.07 -3.30 -18.13
N TYR A 397 -6.27 -3.67 -17.13
CA TYR A 397 -5.70 -2.71 -16.18
C TYR A 397 -4.77 -1.70 -16.88
N TRP A 398 -3.93 -2.16 -17.81
CA TRP A 398 -3.04 -1.29 -18.59
C TRP A 398 -3.83 -0.24 -19.36
N GLN A 399 -4.88 -0.66 -20.04
CA GLN A 399 -5.78 0.24 -20.76
C GLN A 399 -6.54 1.18 -19.82
N LEU A 400 -7.07 0.67 -18.70
CA LEU A 400 -7.86 1.48 -17.76
C LEU A 400 -7.04 2.59 -17.10
N PHE A 401 -5.75 2.35 -16.87
CA PHE A 401 -4.86 3.28 -16.18
C PHE A 401 -3.90 4.04 -17.10
N ASP A 402 -3.93 3.79 -18.40
CA ASP A 402 -3.00 4.36 -19.38
C ASP A 402 -1.54 4.13 -18.96
N ILE A 403 -1.19 2.88 -18.64
CA ILE A 403 0.10 2.55 -18.00
C ILE A 403 1.30 2.99 -18.86
N ASP A 404 1.22 2.85 -20.18
CA ASP A 404 2.27 3.30 -21.10
C ASP A 404 2.54 4.81 -20.99
N GLU A 405 1.48 5.62 -20.90
CA GLU A 405 1.59 7.07 -20.73
C GLU A 405 2.19 7.41 -19.36
N GLN A 406 1.76 6.73 -18.30
CA GLN A 406 2.33 6.93 -16.97
C GLN A 406 3.81 6.55 -16.87
N ILE A 407 4.25 5.48 -17.53
CA ILE A 407 5.67 5.12 -17.59
C ILE A 407 6.46 6.26 -18.25
N THR A 408 5.98 6.72 -19.42
CA THR A 408 6.61 7.80 -20.18
C THR A 408 6.69 9.10 -19.36
N ASP A 409 5.62 9.46 -18.66
CA ASP A 409 5.57 10.66 -17.82
C ASP A 409 6.51 10.55 -16.62
N ARG A 410 6.59 9.39 -15.97
CA ARG A 410 7.49 9.15 -14.82
C ARG A 410 8.94 9.24 -15.24
N GLU A 411 9.31 8.62 -16.37
CA GLU A 411 10.67 8.72 -16.90
C GLU A 411 11.04 10.17 -17.23
N ALA A 412 10.13 10.92 -17.85
CA ALA A 412 10.35 12.33 -18.15
C ALA A 412 10.52 13.18 -16.88
N ASP A 413 9.73 12.91 -15.85
CA ASP A 413 9.83 13.57 -14.54
C ASP A 413 11.17 13.26 -13.86
N TYR A 414 11.54 11.98 -13.77
CA TYR A 414 12.82 11.54 -13.19
C TYR A 414 14.03 12.13 -13.93
N ALA A 415 14.01 12.14 -15.26
CA ALA A 415 15.06 12.77 -16.06
C ALA A 415 15.16 14.29 -15.85
N SER A 416 14.05 14.95 -15.50
CA SER A 416 14.05 16.40 -15.20
C SER A 416 14.58 16.73 -13.80
N GLN A 417 14.37 15.81 -12.83
CA GLN A 417 14.80 15.97 -11.45
C GLN A 417 16.27 15.55 -11.24
N ASN A 418 16.77 14.62 -12.07
CA ASN A 418 18.12 14.05 -11.97
C ASN A 418 18.85 14.16 -13.33
N PRO A 419 19.31 15.36 -13.72
CA PRO A 419 20.03 15.54 -14.96
C PRO A 419 21.36 14.77 -14.93
N GLY A 420 21.89 14.42 -16.11
CA GLY A 420 23.15 13.71 -16.25
C GLY A 420 24.34 14.47 -15.65
N LYS A 421 25.51 13.81 -15.64
CA LYS A 421 26.73 14.29 -14.94
C LYS A 421 27.17 15.71 -15.31
N ASN A 422 26.74 16.26 -16.45
CA ASN A 422 27.05 17.62 -16.89
C ASN A 422 25.81 18.54 -16.95
N GLY A 423 24.71 18.18 -16.29
CA GLY A 423 23.45 18.94 -16.30
C GLY A 423 22.61 18.73 -17.56
N GLU A 424 22.96 17.77 -18.40
CA GLU A 424 22.17 17.38 -19.57
C GLU A 424 20.86 16.71 -19.16
N ARG A 425 19.79 17.03 -19.89
CA ARG A 425 18.55 16.24 -19.81
C ARG A 425 18.85 14.86 -20.40
N LEU A 426 18.54 13.81 -19.65
CA LEU A 426 18.58 12.45 -20.15
C LEU A 426 17.33 12.22 -21.02
N ASP A 427 17.52 11.80 -22.27
CA ASP A 427 16.39 11.38 -23.11
C ASP A 427 16.09 9.88 -22.86
N SER A 428 14.88 9.42 -23.17
CA SER A 428 14.49 8.01 -22.97
C SER A 428 15.42 7.02 -23.69
N SER A 429 16.01 7.43 -24.82
CA SER A 429 17.04 6.64 -25.52
C SER A 429 18.35 6.47 -24.75
N ASP A 430 18.61 7.32 -23.76
CA ASP A 430 19.82 7.26 -22.93
C ASP A 430 19.66 6.31 -21.73
N LEU A 431 18.41 6.00 -21.35
CA LEU A 431 18.07 5.10 -20.25
C LEU A 431 18.11 3.61 -20.63
N TYR A 432 18.02 3.30 -21.93
CA TYR A 432 17.87 1.92 -22.43
C TYR A 432 18.95 1.52 -23.44
N THR A 433 19.44 0.28 -23.33
CA THR A 433 20.14 -0.37 -24.45
C THR A 433 19.11 -0.99 -25.40
N PRO A 434 19.19 -0.78 -26.73
CA PRO A 434 18.45 -1.60 -27.67
C PRO A 434 18.84 -3.08 -27.47
N PHE A 435 17.92 -4.01 -27.69
CA PHE A 435 18.28 -5.42 -27.84
C PHE A 435 19.35 -5.51 -28.94
N ALA A 436 20.61 -5.71 -28.55
CA ALA A 436 21.54 -6.34 -29.47
C ALA A 436 20.90 -7.70 -29.77
N SER A 437 20.61 -7.97 -31.04
CA SER A 437 20.29 -9.33 -31.48
C SER A 437 21.30 -10.27 -30.84
N VAL A 438 20.84 -11.12 -29.92
CA VAL A 438 21.69 -12.02 -29.14
C VAL A 438 22.23 -13.07 -30.09
N ASP A 439 23.33 -12.75 -30.76
CA ASP A 439 24.15 -13.67 -31.55
C ASP A 439 25.55 -13.85 -30.95
N THR A 440 25.79 -13.32 -29.74
CA THR A 440 27.07 -13.50 -29.04
C THR A 440 26.93 -14.36 -27.80
N VAL A 441 27.03 -15.66 -28.07
CA VAL A 441 27.46 -16.77 -27.23
C VAL A 441 28.34 -16.33 -26.04
N TYR A 442 27.81 -16.45 -24.83
CA TYR A 442 28.61 -16.71 -23.64
C TYR A 442 29.04 -18.19 -23.67
N SER A 443 30.21 -18.48 -24.20
CA SER A 443 30.83 -19.80 -24.06
C SER A 443 31.55 -19.84 -22.70
N GLY A 444 30.80 -20.13 -21.66
CA GLY A 444 31.31 -20.40 -20.31
C GLY A 444 30.58 -21.61 -19.74
N SER A 445 31.19 -22.77 -19.90
CA SER A 445 30.69 -24.10 -19.51
C SER A 445 30.34 -24.21 -18.02
N SER A 446 29.12 -24.65 -17.71
CA SER A 446 28.86 -26.00 -17.16
C SER A 446 27.39 -26.14 -16.71
N GLU A 447 26.68 -27.05 -17.37
CA GLU A 447 25.51 -27.81 -16.88
C GLU A 447 24.41 -27.03 -16.13
N PHE A 448 23.46 -26.47 -16.90
CA PHE A 448 22.07 -26.38 -16.45
C PHE A 448 21.20 -27.12 -17.47
N ASP A 449 20.36 -28.00 -16.94
CA ASP A 449 19.43 -28.88 -17.66
C ASP A 449 18.19 -28.05 -18.04
N ASP A 450 18.06 -27.73 -19.33
CA ASP A 450 17.01 -26.88 -19.87
C ASP A 450 15.65 -27.61 -19.87
N GLY A 451 14.83 -27.31 -18.87
CA GLY A 451 13.40 -27.56 -18.87
C GLY A 451 12.68 -26.57 -19.78
N ALA A 452 12.40 -27.00 -21.02
CA ALA A 452 11.70 -26.26 -22.05
C ALA A 452 10.30 -25.74 -21.62
N TRP A 453 10.15 -24.42 -21.47
CA TRP A 453 8.88 -23.70 -21.61
C TRP A 453 9.14 -22.26 -22.10
N LEU A 454 9.22 -22.07 -23.41
CA LEU A 454 8.92 -20.77 -24.04
C LEU A 454 8.08 -21.05 -25.29
N LEU A 455 6.81 -20.68 -25.17
CA LEU A 455 5.80 -20.73 -26.21
C LEU A 455 6.13 -19.72 -27.31
N ASN A 456 6.03 -20.21 -28.55
CA ASN A 456 5.81 -19.40 -29.74
C ASN A 456 4.56 -18.52 -29.54
N LEU A 457 4.71 -17.22 -29.75
CA LEU A 457 3.61 -16.35 -30.16
C LEU A 457 4.06 -15.59 -31.42
N GLY A 458 3.41 -15.95 -32.53
CA GLY A 458 3.25 -15.09 -33.70
C GLY A 458 1.83 -14.55 -33.74
#